data_AF-A0A838PMS9-F1
#
_entry.id   AF-A0A838PMS9-F1
#
_cell.length_a   1.000
_cell.length_b   1.000
_cell.length_c   1.000
_cell.angle_alpha   90.00
_cell.angle_beta   90.00
_cell.angle_gamma   90.00
#
_symmetry.space_group_name_H-M   'P 1'
#
loop_
_entity.id
_entity.type
_entity.pdbx_description
1 polymer ?
#
loop_
_entity_poly.entity_id
_entity_poly.type
_entity_poly.pdbx_seq_one_letter_code
_entity_poly.pdbx_strand_id
1 'polypeptide(L)'
;SSLPGLLGLPYELVAPLVGLAALALLVHRRRDGLAFGLGLGAVAALAWVAADLADYGYGLGFAGGAEDTRQAIASGGPLPFQLFLALGVVAGSAVAVRRPMRLPGVSRAGGAFAGGVLMGVGATTAKACNIGHGVTGLGLLSLGSLVAVGAMAAAVIATSAVLRRGEK
;
A
#
# COMPACT_ATOMS: atom_id res chain seq x y z
N SER A 1 13.03 -11.78 6.70
CA SER A 1 13.87 -12.47 5.70
C SER A 1 13.41 -12.06 4.31
N SER A 2 14.34 -11.56 3.48
CA SER A 2 14.09 -11.28 2.06
C SER A 2 14.35 -12.54 1.22
N LEU A 3 13.67 -12.65 0.09
CA LEU A 3 13.79 -13.80 -0.82
C LEU A 3 15.23 -14.02 -1.33
N PRO A 4 16.02 -12.96 -1.68
CA PRO A 4 17.44 -13.13 -2.02
C PRO A 4 18.28 -13.65 -0.85
N GLY A 5 17.99 -13.22 0.38
CA GLY A 5 18.67 -13.69 1.58
C GLY A 5 18.45 -15.18 1.85
N LEU A 6 17.30 -15.73 1.45
CA LEU A 6 17.03 -17.17 1.55
C LEU A 6 17.73 -17.99 0.46
N LEU A 7 17.95 -17.39 -0.72
CA LEU A 7 18.64 -17.99 -1.86
C LEU A 7 20.16 -17.82 -1.82
N GLY A 8 20.69 -17.10 -0.82
CA GLY A 8 22.12 -16.77 -0.71
C GLY A 8 22.61 -15.79 -1.79
N LEU A 9 21.71 -15.05 -2.42
CA LEU A 9 22.04 -14.10 -3.49
C LEU A 9 22.14 -12.67 -2.94
N PRO A 10 23.06 -11.85 -3.46
CA PRO A 10 23.18 -10.45 -3.06
C PRO A 10 21.95 -9.65 -3.51
N TYR A 11 21.33 -8.94 -2.56
CA TYR A 11 20.15 -8.10 -2.82
C TYR A 11 20.43 -7.03 -3.89
N GLU A 12 21.62 -6.43 -3.84
CA GLU A 12 22.10 -5.42 -4.78
C GLU A 12 22.06 -5.85 -6.24
N LEU A 13 22.17 -7.16 -6.50
CA LEU A 13 22.10 -7.70 -7.86
C LEU A 13 20.65 -8.09 -8.22
N VAL A 14 19.96 -8.75 -7.29
CA VAL A 14 18.63 -9.33 -7.57
C VAL A 14 17.58 -8.24 -7.73
N ALA A 15 17.58 -7.20 -6.89
CA ALA A 15 16.60 -6.12 -6.94
C ALA A 15 16.58 -5.38 -8.29
N PRO A 16 17.71 -4.86 -8.82
CA PRO A 16 17.70 -4.17 -10.11
C PRO A 16 17.42 -5.11 -11.27
N LEU A 17 17.89 -6.36 -11.24
CA LEU A 17 17.59 -7.33 -12.30
C LEU A 17 16.09 -7.62 -12.39
N VAL A 18 15.43 -7.90 -11.26
CA VAL A 18 13.99 -8.15 -11.21
C VAL A 18 13.21 -6.89 -11.61
N GLY A 19 13.62 -5.71 -11.12
CA GLY A 19 13.01 -4.43 -11.47
C GLY A 19 13.09 -4.13 -12.97
N LEU A 20 14.27 -4.29 -13.58
CA LEU A 20 14.49 -4.07 -15.02
C LEU A 20 13.76 -5.10 -15.87
N ALA A 21 13.76 -6.38 -15.47
CA ALA A 21 13.01 -7.41 -16.17
C ALA A 21 11.50 -7.14 -16.13
N ALA A 22 10.96 -6.74 -14.98
CA ALA A 22 9.55 -6.36 -14.83
C ALA A 22 9.21 -5.12 -15.68
N LEU A 23 10.08 -4.10 -15.68
CA LEU A 23 9.91 -2.92 -16.50
C LEU A 23 9.95 -3.24 -17.99
N ALA A 24 10.92 -4.05 -18.44
CA ALA A 24 11.04 -4.49 -19.83
C ALA A 24 9.81 -5.30 -20.26
N LEU A 25 9.33 -6.22 -19.41
CA LEU A 25 8.11 -6.98 -19.65
C LEU A 25 6.88 -6.06 -19.76
N LEU A 26 6.76 -5.08 -18.86
CA LEU A 26 5.68 -4.08 -18.88
C LEU A 26 5.72 -3.29 -20.19
N VAL A 27 6.85 -2.68 -20.53
CA VAL A 27 7.04 -1.89 -21.75
C VAL A 27 6.74 -2.71 -23.02
N HIS A 28 7.06 -4.00 -23.01
CA HIS A 28 6.81 -4.91 -24.12
C HIS A 28 5.34 -5.36 -24.22
N ARG A 29 4.68 -5.63 -23.08
CA ARG A 29 3.30 -6.14 -23.05
C ARG A 29 2.24 -5.04 -23.13
N ARG A 30 2.40 -3.95 -22.39
CA ARG A 30 1.41 -2.87 -22.25
C ARG A 30 2.07 -1.55 -21.84
N ARG A 31 1.91 -0.52 -22.66
CA ARG A 31 2.37 0.85 -22.33
C ARG A 31 1.36 1.63 -21.52
N ASP A 32 0.11 1.16 -21.46
CA ASP A 32 -0.96 1.78 -20.70
C ASP A 32 -0.63 1.75 -19.21
N GLY A 33 -0.48 2.93 -18.60
CA GLY A 33 -0.18 3.05 -17.17
C GLY A 33 1.30 3.16 -16.81
N LEU A 34 2.23 3.10 -17.77
CA LEU A 34 3.67 3.22 -17.50
C LEU A 34 4.02 4.52 -16.77
N ALA A 35 3.45 5.64 -17.22
CA ALA A 35 3.66 6.95 -16.58
C ALA A 35 3.19 6.97 -15.12
N PHE A 36 2.06 6.33 -14.82
CA PHE A 36 1.57 6.20 -13.44
C PHE A 36 2.45 5.28 -12.60
N GLY A 37 2.95 4.18 -13.17
CA GLY A 37 3.87 3.27 -12.49
C GLY A 37 5.20 3.94 -12.15
N LEU A 38 5.80 4.64 -13.12
CA LEU A 38 7.03 5.42 -12.91
C LEU A 38 6.81 6.56 -11.91
N GLY A 39 5.69 7.27 -12.01
CA GLY A 39 5.32 8.32 -11.07
C GLY A 39 5.16 7.79 -9.64
N LEU A 40 4.46 6.66 -9.46
CA LEU A 40 4.30 6.03 -8.16
C LEU A 40 5.64 5.52 -7.61
N GLY A 41 6.50 4.96 -8.47
CA GLY A 41 7.85 4.54 -8.09
C GLY A 41 8.71 5.71 -7.60
N ALA A 42 8.67 6.86 -8.30
CA ALA A 42 9.34 8.08 -7.87
C ALA A 42 8.80 8.58 -6.53
N VAL A 43 7.48 8.59 -6.33
CA VAL A 43 6.86 8.96 -5.05
C VAL A 43 7.30 8.00 -3.93
N ALA A 44 7.38 6.70 -4.20
CA ALA A 44 7.84 5.71 -3.22
C ALA A 44 9.29 5.93 -2.81
N ALA A 45 10.17 6.25 -3.77
CA ALA A 45 11.58 6.58 -3.48
C ALA A 45 11.69 7.87 -2.66
N LEU A 46 10.96 8.93 -3.02
CA LEU A 46 10.94 10.18 -2.27
C LEU A 46 10.38 9.98 -0.85
N ALA A 47 9.32 9.18 -0.72
CA ALA A 47 8.75 8.84 0.59
C ALA A 47 9.74 8.06 1.45
N TRP A 48 10.60 7.22 0.86
CA TRP A 48 11.66 6.53 1.60
C TRP A 48 12.69 7.51 2.18
N VAL A 49 13.14 8.48 1.37
CA VAL A 49 14.06 9.53 1.84
C VAL A 49 13.41 10.37 2.93
N ALA A 50 12.15 10.75 2.76
CA ALA A 50 11.42 11.52 3.78
C ALA A 50 11.22 10.72 5.08
N ALA A 51 10.98 9.41 4.97
CA ALA A 51 10.82 8.52 6.12
C ALA A 51 12.14 8.34 6.89
N ASP A 52 13.27 8.24 6.20
CA ASP A 52 14.61 8.18 6.80
C ASP A 52 14.92 9.45 7.60
N LEU A 53 14.61 10.62 7.01
CA LEU A 53 14.73 11.92 7.69
C LEU A 53 13.80 12.07 8.90
N ALA A 54 12.70 11.32 8.94
CA ALA A 54 11.73 11.31 10.03
C ALA A 54 11.96 10.17 11.03
N ASP A 55 13.05 9.41 10.90
CA ASP A 55 13.38 8.23 11.73
C ASP A 55 12.26 7.17 11.77
N TYR A 56 11.46 7.08 10.69
CA TYR A 56 10.35 6.15 10.59
C TYR A 56 10.82 4.73 10.21
N GLY A 57 11.96 4.60 9.53
CA GLY A 57 12.60 3.32 9.22
C GLY A 57 11.84 2.41 8.25
N TYR A 58 10.76 2.91 7.61
CA TYR A 58 9.97 2.18 6.64
C TYR A 58 9.48 3.09 5.51
N GLY A 59 9.24 2.55 4.30
CA GLY A 59 8.78 3.33 3.16
C GLY A 59 7.28 3.69 3.23
N LEU A 60 6.58 3.68 2.09
CA LEU A 60 5.14 3.98 2.05
C LEU A 60 4.33 2.96 2.86
N GLY A 61 3.51 3.44 3.80
CA GLY A 61 2.64 2.61 4.61
C GLY A 61 1.66 3.44 5.45
N PHE A 62 0.44 2.91 5.62
CA PHE A 62 -0.63 3.57 6.40
C PHE A 62 -1.12 2.73 7.58
N ALA A 63 -0.80 1.43 7.60
CA ALA A 63 -1.17 0.56 8.70
C ALA A 63 -0.42 0.98 9.97
N GLY A 64 -1.09 0.93 11.12
CA GLY A 64 -0.52 1.38 12.40
C GLY A 64 -0.62 2.89 12.64
N GLY A 65 -0.68 3.72 11.59
CA GLY A 65 -0.65 5.18 11.72
C GLY A 65 -1.76 5.77 12.61
N ALA A 66 -2.95 5.17 12.62
CA ALA A 66 -4.04 5.60 13.50
C ALA A 66 -3.74 5.32 14.98
N GLU A 67 -3.15 4.16 15.29
CA GLU A 67 -2.79 3.77 16.65
C GLU A 67 -1.58 4.57 17.14
N ASP A 68 -0.55 4.71 16.31
CA ASP A 68 0.64 5.52 16.62
C ASP A 68 0.25 6.99 16.87
N THR A 69 -0.70 7.51 16.09
CA THR A 69 -1.25 8.86 16.29
C THR A 69 -2.01 8.97 17.61
N ARG A 70 -2.83 7.97 17.93
CA ARG A 70 -3.56 7.93 19.20
C ARG A 70 -2.60 7.92 20.38
N GLN A 71 -1.54 7.11 20.30
CA GLN A 71 -0.52 7.01 21.34
C GLN A 71 0.29 8.30 21.46
N ALA A 72 0.68 8.93 20.35
CA ALA A 72 1.34 10.23 20.35
C ALA A 72 0.49 11.31 21.04
N ILE A 73 -0.81 11.37 20.72
CA ILE A 73 -1.73 12.32 21.37
C ILE A 73 -1.87 12.03 22.87
N ALA A 74 -2.01 10.76 23.25
CA ALA A 74 -2.17 10.36 24.65
C ALA A 74 -0.90 10.61 25.49
N SER A 75 0.28 10.49 24.88
CA SER A 75 1.58 10.67 25.55
C SER A 75 2.12 12.10 25.45
N GLY A 76 1.51 12.98 24.65
CA GLY A 76 2.06 14.29 24.30
C GLY A 76 3.32 14.20 23.43
N GLY A 77 3.53 13.06 22.77
CA GLY A 77 4.68 12.79 21.91
C GLY A 77 4.54 13.37 20.49
N PRO A 78 5.60 13.25 19.67
CA PRO A 78 5.57 13.71 18.28
C PRO A 78 4.58 12.87 17.45
N LEU A 79 3.89 13.53 16.52
CA LEU A 79 2.97 12.86 15.61
C LEU A 79 3.74 11.99 14.59
N PRO A 80 3.23 10.80 14.25
CA PRO A 80 3.94 9.88 13.37
C PRO A 80 3.93 10.36 11.91
N PHE A 81 4.98 10.02 11.16
CA PHE A 81 5.11 10.35 9.74
C PHE A 81 3.90 9.88 8.89
N GLN A 82 3.34 8.72 9.21
CA GLN A 82 2.20 8.14 8.50
C GLN A 82 0.95 9.03 8.54
N LEU A 83 0.78 9.84 9.59
CA LEU A 83 -0.31 10.81 9.67
C LEU A 83 -0.15 11.88 8.59
N PHE A 84 1.04 12.46 8.49
CA PHE A 84 1.35 13.47 7.47
C PHE A 84 1.26 12.89 6.06
N LEU A 85 1.71 11.65 5.88
CA LEU A 85 1.55 10.93 4.61
C LEU A 85 0.08 10.77 4.24
N ALA A 86 -0.78 10.36 5.18
CA ALA A 86 -2.22 10.20 4.95
C ALA A 86 -2.89 11.53 4.60
N LEU A 87 -2.57 12.60 5.33
CA LEU A 87 -3.06 13.95 5.04
C LEU A 87 -2.59 14.44 3.66
N GLY A 88 -1.34 14.16 3.30
CA GLY A 88 -0.78 14.48 1.99
C GLY A 88 -1.54 13.79 0.85
N VAL A 89 -1.88 12.50 1.01
CA VAL A 89 -2.70 11.77 0.03
C VAL A 89 -4.09 12.38 -0.09
N VAL A 90 -4.75 12.70 1.03
CA VAL A 90 -6.07 13.33 1.04
C VAL A 90 -6.03 14.69 0.34
N ALA A 91 -5.10 15.56 0.74
CA ALA A 91 -4.93 16.90 0.15
C ALA A 91 -4.59 16.82 -1.35
N GLY A 92 -3.66 15.96 -1.73
CA GLY A 92 -3.31 15.73 -3.13
C GLY A 92 -4.50 15.24 -3.95
N SER A 93 -5.30 14.33 -3.40
CA SER A 93 -6.52 13.83 -4.05
C SER A 93 -7.57 14.93 -4.20
N ALA A 94 -7.72 15.81 -3.21
CA ALA A 94 -8.67 16.92 -3.24
C ALA A 94 -8.29 17.95 -4.32
N VAL A 95 -6.99 18.20 -4.52
CA VAL A 95 -6.49 19.08 -5.59
C VAL A 95 -6.61 18.43 -6.97
N ALA A 96 -6.39 17.11 -7.07
CA ALA A 96 -6.41 16.40 -8.34
C ALA A 96 -7.85 16.14 -8.86
N VAL A 97 -8.83 15.97 -7.98
CA VAL A 97 -10.21 15.67 -8.36
C VAL A 97 -10.92 16.94 -8.81
N ARG A 98 -11.40 16.91 -10.06
CA ARG A 98 -12.23 17.99 -10.64
C ARG A 98 -13.72 17.68 -10.69
N ARG A 99 -14.14 16.58 -10.05
CA ARG A 99 -15.53 16.11 -10.06
C ARG A 99 -16.24 16.47 -8.76
N PRO A 100 -17.57 16.70 -8.79
CA PRO A 100 -18.32 17.00 -7.58
C PRO A 100 -18.27 15.83 -6.59
N MET A 101 -18.21 16.15 -5.30
CA MET A 101 -18.29 15.14 -4.24
C MET A 101 -19.62 14.39 -4.33
N ARG A 102 -19.55 13.06 -4.25
CA ARG A 102 -20.74 12.20 -4.33
C ARG A 102 -20.98 11.61 -2.95
N LEU A 103 -22.16 11.86 -2.38
CA LEU A 103 -22.58 11.17 -1.17
C LEU A 103 -23.07 9.76 -1.54
N PRO A 104 -22.52 8.70 -0.94
CA PRO A 104 -23.05 7.35 -1.13
C PRO A 104 -24.42 7.21 -0.43
N GLY A 105 -25.31 6.40 -1.02
CA GLY A 105 -26.54 5.99 -0.33
C GLY A 105 -26.24 5.12 0.90
N VAL A 106 -27.19 5.02 1.83
CA VAL A 106 -27.02 4.36 3.14
C VAL A 106 -26.49 2.94 3.02
N SER A 107 -27.01 2.12 2.10
CA SER A 107 -26.54 0.74 1.91
C SER A 107 -25.07 0.67 1.48
N ARG A 108 -24.64 1.61 0.62
CA ARG A 108 -23.23 1.69 0.17
C ARG A 108 -22.33 2.21 1.29
N ALA A 109 -22.80 3.17 2.07
CA ALA A 109 -22.08 3.68 3.24
C ALA A 109 -21.89 2.57 4.30
N GLY A 110 -22.94 1.80 4.59
CA GLY A 110 -22.86 0.65 5.51
C GLY A 110 -21.90 -0.43 5.03
N GLY A 111 -21.95 -0.78 3.74
CA GLY A 111 -20.99 -1.72 3.14
C GLY A 111 -19.54 -1.23 3.19
N ALA A 112 -19.30 0.06 2.89
CA ALA A 112 -17.97 0.66 2.97
C ALA A 112 -17.45 0.69 4.41
N PHE A 113 -18.30 0.99 5.39
CA PHE A 113 -17.94 0.97 6.81
C PHE A 113 -17.57 -0.44 7.28
N ALA A 114 -18.41 -1.44 7.00
CA ALA A 114 -18.13 -2.82 7.35
C ALA A 114 -16.84 -3.33 6.68
N GLY A 115 -16.65 -3.00 5.40
CA GLY A 115 -15.42 -3.28 4.67
C GLY A 115 -14.19 -2.62 5.30
N GLY A 116 -14.28 -1.35 5.71
CA GLY A 116 -13.22 -0.62 6.39
C GLY A 116 -12.80 -1.26 7.71
N VAL A 117 -13.77 -1.72 8.52
CA VAL A 117 -13.49 -2.45 9.77
C VAL A 117 -12.76 -3.76 9.47
N LEU A 118 -13.24 -4.56 8.51
CA LEU A 118 -12.59 -5.81 8.11
C LEU A 118 -11.18 -5.58 7.59
N MET A 119 -10.97 -4.54 6.77
CA MET A 119 -9.64 -4.16 6.29
C MET A 119 -8.72 -3.71 7.43
N GLY A 120 -9.25 -3.02 8.45
CA GLY A 120 -8.50 -2.65 9.65
C GLY A 120 -8.01 -3.87 10.43
N VAL A 121 -8.90 -4.83 10.69
CA VAL A 121 -8.55 -6.11 11.34
C VAL A 121 -7.54 -6.91 10.52
N GLY A 122 -7.71 -6.94 9.20
CA GLY A 122 -6.76 -7.58 8.30
C GLY A 122 -5.39 -6.92 8.34
N ALA A 123 -5.35 -5.59 8.34
CA ALA A 123 -4.11 -4.82 8.36
C ALA A 123 -3.34 -4.98 9.68
N THR A 124 -4.01 -5.06 10.83
CA THR A 124 -3.35 -5.34 12.12
C THR A 124 -2.84 -6.77 12.18
N THR A 125 -3.59 -7.74 11.66
CA THR A 125 -3.19 -9.15 11.61
C THR A 125 -1.99 -9.37 10.69
N ALA A 126 -2.03 -8.79 9.49
CA ALA A 126 -0.95 -8.88 8.50
C ALA A 126 0.24 -7.96 8.85
N LYS A 127 0.06 -7.03 9.81
CA LYS A 127 1.01 -5.96 10.18
C LYS A 127 1.33 -4.97 9.05
N ALA A 128 0.57 -4.99 7.95
CA ALA A 128 0.64 -3.97 6.91
C ALA A 128 -0.63 -3.94 6.04
N CYS A 129 -0.73 -2.91 5.19
CA CYS A 129 -1.79 -2.76 4.20
C CYS A 129 -1.28 -3.12 2.78
N ASN A 130 -2.13 -2.93 1.76
CA ASN A 130 -1.74 -3.15 0.37
C ASN A 130 -0.58 -2.24 -0.09
N ILE A 131 -0.47 -1.01 0.40
CA ILE A 131 0.65 -0.12 0.08
C ILE A 131 1.93 -0.61 0.78
N GLY A 132 1.82 -0.94 2.07
CA GLY A 132 2.94 -1.46 2.86
C GLY A 132 3.51 -2.77 2.30
N HIS A 133 2.67 -3.77 2.05
CA HIS A 133 3.15 -5.03 1.47
C HIS A 133 3.36 -4.96 -0.04
N GLY A 134 2.47 -4.32 -0.78
CA GLY A 134 2.45 -4.36 -2.24
C GLY A 134 3.42 -3.39 -2.92
N VAL A 135 3.63 -2.19 -2.37
CA VAL A 135 4.58 -1.22 -2.95
C VAL A 135 5.93 -1.37 -2.25
N THR A 136 5.95 -1.14 -0.94
CA THR A 136 7.18 -1.12 -0.15
C THR A 136 7.74 -2.54 0.02
N GLY A 137 6.93 -3.48 0.49
CA GLY A 137 7.35 -4.84 0.81
C GLY A 137 7.75 -5.69 -0.40
N LEU A 138 7.07 -5.55 -1.53
CA LEU A 138 7.47 -6.20 -2.79
C LEU A 138 8.74 -5.59 -3.37
N GLY A 139 8.94 -4.27 -3.26
CA GLY A 139 10.20 -3.62 -3.64
C GLY A 139 11.41 -4.15 -2.85
N LEU A 140 11.19 -4.55 -1.59
CA LEU A 140 12.18 -5.21 -0.75
C LEU A 140 12.33 -6.72 -1.00
N LEU A 141 11.55 -7.29 -1.93
CA LEU A 141 11.44 -8.74 -2.14
C LEU A 141 11.22 -9.51 -0.81
N SER A 142 10.38 -8.97 0.06
CA SER A 142 10.07 -9.59 1.35
C SER A 142 9.15 -10.80 1.16
N LEU A 143 9.56 -11.96 1.68
CA LEU A 143 8.77 -13.19 1.63
C LEU A 143 7.39 -13.02 2.25
N GLY A 144 7.31 -12.37 3.41
CA GLY A 144 6.04 -12.09 4.07
C GLY A 144 5.12 -11.22 3.21
N SER A 145 5.70 -10.29 2.44
CA SER A 145 4.91 -9.43 1.56
C SER A 145 4.42 -10.16 0.32
N LEU A 146 5.20 -11.07 -0.25
CA LEU A 146 4.76 -11.93 -1.36
C LEU A 146 3.56 -12.80 -0.96
N VAL A 147 3.64 -13.43 0.22
CA VAL A 147 2.53 -14.24 0.76
C VAL A 147 1.32 -13.36 1.06
N ALA A 148 1.51 -12.21 1.72
CA ALA A 148 0.43 -11.31 2.06
C ALA A 148 -0.30 -10.77 0.82
N VAL A 149 0.44 -10.35 -0.22
CA VAL A 149 -0.15 -9.89 -1.48
C VAL A 149 -0.89 -11.02 -2.19
N GLY A 150 -0.35 -12.24 -2.21
CA GLY A 150 -1.05 -13.41 -2.75
C GLY A 150 -2.37 -13.69 -2.04
N ALA A 151 -2.37 -13.62 -0.70
CA ALA A 151 -3.58 -13.78 0.11
C ALA A 151 -4.60 -12.65 -0.12
N MET A 152 -4.15 -11.39 -0.23
CA MET A 152 -5.02 -10.26 -0.55
C MET A 152 -5.68 -10.42 -1.93
N ALA A 153 -4.91 -10.88 -2.93
CA ALA A 153 -5.44 -11.13 -4.27
C ALA A 153 -6.51 -12.23 -4.25
N ALA A 154 -6.25 -13.35 -3.56
CA ALA A 154 -7.21 -14.43 -3.40
C ALA A 154 -8.48 -13.96 -2.68
N ALA A 155 -8.34 -13.16 -1.61
CA ALA A 155 -9.46 -12.61 -0.87
C ALA A 155 -10.34 -11.71 -1.74
N VAL A 156 -9.76 -10.78 -2.50
CA VAL A 156 -10.52 -9.91 -3.42
C VAL A 156 -11.26 -10.72 -4.47
N ILE A 157 -10.64 -11.76 -5.04
CA ILE A 157 -11.29 -12.64 -6.02
C ILE A 157 -12.50 -13.34 -5.38
N ALA A 158 -12.31 -13.95 -4.21
CA ALA A 158 -13.38 -14.63 -3.48
C ALA A 158 -14.54 -13.68 -3.13
N THR A 159 -14.24 -12.51 -2.54
CA THR A 159 -15.26 -11.51 -2.21
C THR A 159 -16.00 -11.04 -3.47
N SER A 160 -15.29 -10.77 -4.56
CA SER A 160 -15.93 -10.36 -5.82
C SER A 160 -16.84 -11.43 -6.40
N ALA A 161 -16.49 -12.71 -6.25
CA ALA A 161 -17.31 -13.83 -6.70
C ALA A 161 -18.59 -13.96 -5.85
N VAL A 162 -18.51 -13.72 -4.54
CA VAL A 162 -19.68 -13.71 -3.63
C VAL A 162 -20.62 -12.55 -3.97
N LEU A 163 -20.08 -11.34 -4.11
CA LEU A 163 -20.90 -10.15 -4.40
C LEU A 163 -21.62 -10.28 -5.75
N ARG A 164 -20.93 -10.75 -6.79
CA ARG A 164 -21.53 -10.96 -8.13
C ARG A 164 -22.61 -12.04 -8.15
N ARG A 165 -22.62 -12.96 -7.18
CA ARG A 165 -23.66 -13.99 -7.07
C ARG A 165 -24.93 -13.45 -6.42
N GLY A 166 -24.83 -12.44 -5.56
CA GLY A 166 -25.99 -11.80 -4.92
C GLY A 166 -26.70 -10.75 -5.78
N GLU A 167 -26.11 -10.36 -6.92
CA GLU A 167 -26.72 -9.45 -7.90
C GLU A 167 -27.52 -10.19 -9.00
N LYS A 168 -27.57 -11.52 -8.97
CA LYS A 168 -28.41 -12.34 -9.86
C LYS A 168 -29.62 -12.84 -9.09
#